data_AF-G7IK31-F1
#
_entry.id   AF-G7IK31-F1
#
_cell.length_a   1.000
_cell.length_b   1.000
_cell.length_c   1.000
_cell.angle_alpha   90.00
_cell.angle_beta   90.00
_cell.angle_gamma   90.00
#
_symmetry.space_group_name_H-M   'P 1'
#
loop_
_entity.id
_entity.type
_entity.pdbx_description
1 polymer ?
#
loop_
_entity_poly.entity_id
_entity_poly.type
_entity_poly.pdbx_seq_one_letter_code
_entity_poly.pdbx_strand_id
1 'polypeptide(L)'
;MSTPPAQSHARLDAESPVSLSYDLIVEILSFSNVKSLMRMRCVCKSWRSIISDPKFIKLHLKQSARNPYLTLSRNIDNIADNGIPRPFDEKKVISFPMRRLILENPSILLPDNLRIECQDKECKYAIGSCNRLFCLIGYSYYPEEFWFRLWNPVIHTMSKKLGHFAATKNLRHIFGPYISIHTYYKFAFVYDNSSETYKLVMLMLDVVENKTHVRVLNVTDNVWKTISNFPAVPLPNIYTGQGGSDGVYLNGRLNWLAIQDRPVSDDVDGWENIKANEFVVVSLDLGTKSYTQLMPPCGFDEMSSVKPPSLCILKDSLCFSHDVRRTELVIWQMKIIGVDESWTQLLKISYQILRTRYHAFDDLENCQLLPLHLSDHNDTLILANNQEQRAILYNLRNNTAKRTRIIHEIEWFFVKVYVESLVSDI
;
A
#
# COMPACT_ATOMS: atom_id res chain seq x y z
N MET A 1 -20.63 5.38 -83.15
CA MET A 1 -21.73 4.52 -82.66
C MET A 1 -21.34 3.07 -82.89
N SER A 2 -21.26 2.27 -81.82
CA SER A 2 -21.36 0.79 -81.73
C SER A 2 -20.78 0.33 -80.38
N THR A 3 -21.63 0.09 -79.38
CA THR A 3 -21.34 -0.55 -78.07
C THR A 3 -21.05 -2.05 -78.26
N PRO A 4 -20.28 -2.78 -77.40
CA PRO A 4 -20.71 -3.25 -76.05
C PRO A 4 -19.52 -3.59 -75.08
N PRO A 5 -19.66 -4.33 -73.94
CA PRO A 5 -20.84 -4.82 -73.21
C PRO A 5 -20.94 -4.39 -71.74
N ALA A 6 -22.14 -4.56 -71.18
CA ALA A 6 -22.44 -4.44 -69.76
C ALA A 6 -21.71 -5.53 -68.94
N GLN A 7 -20.91 -5.11 -67.96
CA GLN A 7 -20.46 -5.99 -66.89
C GLN A 7 -21.46 -5.94 -65.74
N SER A 8 -22.15 -7.05 -65.54
CA SER A 8 -22.93 -7.34 -64.35
C SER A 8 -21.99 -7.40 -63.13
N HIS A 9 -21.97 -6.35 -62.32
CA HIS A 9 -21.45 -6.48 -60.96
C HIS A 9 -22.47 -7.29 -60.17
N ALA A 10 -22.21 -8.59 -60.06
CA ALA A 10 -22.79 -9.42 -59.02
C ALA A 10 -22.57 -8.71 -57.68
N ARG A 11 -23.66 -8.36 -56.99
CA ARG A 11 -23.59 -7.96 -55.59
C ARG A 11 -23.06 -9.17 -54.84
N LEU A 12 -21.80 -9.10 -54.41
CA LEU A 12 -21.31 -9.92 -53.32
C LEU A 12 -22.21 -9.57 -52.14
N ASP A 13 -23.00 -10.54 -51.68
CA ASP A 13 -23.70 -10.44 -50.41
C ASP A 13 -22.66 -10.09 -49.36
N ALA A 14 -22.69 -8.84 -48.89
CA ALA A 14 -21.85 -8.40 -47.81
C ALA A 14 -22.25 -9.24 -46.60
N GLU A 15 -21.40 -10.18 -46.21
CA GLU A 15 -21.51 -10.88 -44.93
C GLU A 15 -21.80 -9.82 -43.87
N SER A 16 -22.95 -9.95 -43.21
CA SER A 16 -23.33 -9.05 -42.14
C SER A 16 -22.18 -9.00 -41.14
N PRO A 17 -21.64 -7.83 -40.80
CA PRO A 17 -20.50 -7.75 -39.89
C PRO A 17 -20.91 -8.43 -38.60
N VAL A 18 -20.12 -9.44 -38.18
CA VAL A 18 -20.33 -10.14 -36.92
C VAL A 18 -20.33 -9.11 -35.80
N SER A 19 -21.51 -8.70 -35.34
CA SER A 19 -21.64 -7.69 -34.31
C SER A 19 -21.55 -8.37 -32.96
N LEU A 20 -20.48 -8.06 -32.23
CA LEU A 20 -20.34 -8.50 -30.85
C LEU A 20 -21.50 -7.93 -30.00
N SER A 21 -22.08 -8.74 -29.11
CA SER A 21 -23.15 -8.27 -28.22
C SER A 21 -22.64 -7.21 -27.24
N TYR A 22 -23.56 -6.37 -26.74
CA TYR A 22 -23.22 -5.32 -25.76
C TYR A 22 -22.51 -5.90 -24.52
N ASP A 23 -23.00 -7.01 -23.99
CA ASP A 23 -22.44 -7.63 -22.78
C ASP A 23 -21.02 -8.15 -23.01
N LEU A 24 -20.75 -8.73 -24.18
CA LEU A 24 -19.41 -9.18 -24.55
C LEU A 24 -18.45 -7.99 -24.76
N ILE A 25 -18.92 -6.87 -25.31
CA ILE A 25 -18.10 -5.65 -25.41
C ILE A 25 -17.76 -5.15 -24.01
N VAL A 26 -18.74 -5.06 -23.12
CA VAL A 26 -18.54 -4.67 -21.71
C VAL A 26 -17.54 -5.59 -21.03
N GLU A 27 -17.68 -6.90 -21.21
CA GLU A 27 -16.76 -7.88 -20.66
C GLU A 27 -15.34 -7.67 -21.18
N ILE A 28 -15.13 -7.64 -22.51
CA ILE A 28 -13.81 -7.44 -23.12
C ILE A 28 -13.14 -6.14 -22.66
N LEU A 29 -13.90 -5.04 -22.64
CA LEU A 29 -13.39 -3.77 -22.15
C LEU A 29 -13.02 -3.88 -20.66
N SER A 30 -13.76 -4.63 -19.84
CA SER A 30 -13.45 -4.81 -18.42
C SER A 30 -12.12 -5.52 -18.15
N PHE A 31 -11.62 -6.34 -19.09
CA PHE A 31 -10.31 -7.00 -19.01
C PHE A 31 -9.15 -6.13 -19.51
N SER A 32 -9.42 -5.00 -20.14
CA SER A 32 -8.39 -4.13 -20.69
C SER A 32 -7.73 -3.28 -19.61
N ASN A 33 -6.42 -3.01 -19.76
CA ASN A 33 -5.74 -2.04 -18.90
C ASN A 33 -6.29 -0.62 -19.12
N VAL A 34 -6.09 0.25 -18.14
CA VAL A 34 -6.69 1.59 -18.14
C VAL A 34 -6.15 2.45 -19.28
N LYS A 35 -4.86 2.34 -19.61
CA LYS A 35 -4.26 3.09 -20.73
C LYS A 35 -4.93 2.75 -22.06
N SER A 36 -5.17 1.47 -22.31
CA SER A 36 -5.92 1.00 -23.48
C SER A 36 -7.35 1.53 -23.46
N LEU A 37 -8.04 1.46 -22.33
CA LEU A 37 -9.40 1.97 -22.20
C LEU A 37 -9.49 3.48 -22.47
N MET A 38 -8.53 4.26 -21.98
CA MET A 38 -8.48 5.70 -22.25
C MET A 38 -8.33 6.00 -23.75
N ARG A 39 -7.57 5.19 -24.49
CA ARG A 39 -7.51 5.28 -25.97
C ARG A 39 -8.82 4.83 -26.62
N MET A 40 -9.46 3.79 -26.08
CA MET A 40 -10.73 3.24 -26.57
C MET A 40 -11.90 4.22 -26.42
N ARG A 41 -11.85 5.17 -25.48
CA ARG A 41 -12.82 6.29 -25.39
C ARG A 41 -12.91 7.11 -26.67
N CYS A 42 -11.85 7.12 -27.48
CA CYS A 42 -11.79 7.86 -28.74
C CYS A 42 -12.33 7.07 -29.94
N VAL A 43 -12.65 5.78 -29.78
CA VAL A 43 -13.08 4.91 -30.88
C VAL A 43 -14.51 5.23 -31.32
N CYS A 44 -15.46 5.27 -30.37
CA CYS A 44 -16.85 5.61 -30.66
C CYS A 44 -17.61 6.13 -29.42
N LYS A 45 -18.76 6.77 -29.64
CA LYS A 45 -19.62 7.31 -28.57
C LYS A 45 -20.11 6.22 -27.59
N SER A 46 -20.43 5.03 -28.11
CA SER A 46 -20.89 3.90 -27.31
C SER A 46 -19.81 3.46 -26.32
N TRP A 47 -18.58 3.22 -26.78
CA TRP A 47 -17.46 2.85 -25.93
C TRP A 47 -17.11 3.94 -24.91
N ARG A 48 -17.13 5.20 -25.32
CA ARG A 48 -16.95 6.33 -24.39
C ARG A 48 -18.01 6.32 -23.29
N SER A 49 -19.27 6.02 -23.64
CA SER A 49 -20.38 5.93 -22.68
C SER A 49 -20.19 4.75 -21.72
N ILE A 50 -19.86 3.56 -22.22
CA ILE A 50 -19.58 2.37 -21.39
C ILE A 50 -18.44 2.66 -20.42
N ILE A 51 -17.31 3.19 -20.92
CA ILE A 51 -16.10 3.41 -20.12
C ILE A 51 -16.32 4.48 -19.04
N SER A 52 -17.27 5.40 -19.25
CA SER A 52 -17.61 6.45 -18.28
C SER A 52 -18.76 6.05 -17.34
N ASP A 53 -19.39 4.88 -17.54
CA ASP A 53 -20.48 4.39 -16.68
C ASP A 53 -19.93 3.96 -15.31
N PRO A 54 -20.45 4.51 -14.18
CA PRO A 54 -20.09 4.07 -12.83
C PRO A 54 -20.18 2.56 -12.61
N LYS A 55 -21.15 1.87 -13.23
CA LYS A 55 -21.27 0.41 -13.14
C LYS A 55 -20.11 -0.31 -13.81
N PHE A 56 -19.72 0.14 -15.00
CA PHE A 56 -18.55 -0.37 -15.70
C PHE A 56 -17.27 -0.11 -14.91
N ILE A 57 -17.13 1.09 -14.31
CA ILE A 57 -15.98 1.42 -13.46
C ILE A 57 -15.91 0.46 -12.26
N LYS A 58 -17.03 0.17 -11.58
CA LYS A 58 -17.12 -0.84 -10.49
C LYS A 58 -16.81 -2.26 -10.96
N LEU A 59 -17.21 -2.64 -12.17
CA LEU A 59 -16.88 -3.95 -12.76
C LEU A 59 -15.37 -4.05 -13.05
N HIS A 60 -14.82 -3.07 -13.76
CA HIS A 60 -13.40 -2.96 -14.07
C HIS A 60 -12.54 -2.93 -12.80
N LEU A 61 -13.02 -2.25 -11.73
CA LEU A 61 -12.50 -2.27 -10.35
C LEU A 61 -12.21 -3.68 -9.86
N LYS A 62 -13.23 -4.52 -9.84
CA LYS A 62 -13.11 -5.91 -9.40
C LYS A 62 -12.16 -6.70 -10.31
N GLN A 63 -12.22 -6.47 -11.63
CA GLN A 63 -11.43 -7.26 -12.57
C GLN A 63 -9.94 -6.94 -12.53
N SER A 64 -9.58 -5.66 -12.35
CA SER A 64 -8.17 -5.25 -12.32
C SER A 64 -7.47 -5.65 -11.03
N ALA A 65 -8.20 -5.98 -9.96
CA ALA A 65 -7.62 -6.47 -8.70
C ALA A 65 -6.75 -7.72 -8.91
N ARG A 66 -6.98 -8.47 -10.00
CA ARG A 66 -6.16 -9.63 -10.44
C ARG A 66 -4.80 -9.27 -11.01
N ASN A 67 -4.57 -8.00 -11.35
CA ASN A 67 -3.30 -7.51 -11.90
C ASN A 67 -2.85 -6.27 -11.13
N PRO A 68 -2.45 -6.45 -9.85
CA PRO A 68 -2.00 -5.33 -9.04
C PRO A 68 -0.66 -4.79 -9.55
N TYR A 69 -0.39 -3.59 -9.07
CA TYR A 69 0.81 -2.80 -9.26
C TYR A 69 1.43 -2.52 -7.89
N LEU A 70 2.71 -2.19 -7.89
CA LEU A 70 3.48 -1.80 -6.72
C LEU A 70 3.82 -0.32 -6.81
N THR A 71 3.77 0.35 -5.67
CA THR A 71 4.21 1.74 -5.54
C THR A 71 5.63 1.76 -5.05
N LEU A 72 6.58 2.14 -5.87
CA LEU A 72 7.98 2.20 -5.52
C LEU A 72 8.32 3.65 -5.20
N SER A 73 8.79 3.92 -3.98
CA SER A 73 9.35 5.21 -3.59
C SER A 73 10.85 5.18 -3.84
N ARG A 74 11.37 6.18 -4.55
CA ARG A 74 12.79 6.32 -4.84
C ARG A 74 13.36 7.58 -4.23
N ASN A 75 14.41 7.50 -3.42
CA ASN A 75 15.13 8.69 -2.95
C ASN A 75 15.84 9.35 -4.14
N ILE A 76 15.66 10.66 -4.31
CA ILE A 76 16.50 11.44 -5.22
C ILE A 76 17.75 11.84 -4.42
N ASP A 77 18.93 11.38 -4.85
CA ASP A 77 20.21 11.83 -4.30
C ASP A 77 20.38 13.34 -4.52
N ASN A 78 19.89 14.15 -3.59
CA ASN A 78 20.09 15.58 -3.57
C ASN A 78 21.06 15.89 -2.41
N ILE A 79 22.36 15.67 -2.64
CA ILE A 79 23.39 16.27 -1.80
C ILE A 79 23.20 17.78 -1.91
N ALA A 80 22.88 18.48 -0.81
CA ALA A 80 22.91 19.93 -0.82
C ALA A 80 24.35 20.39 -1.11
N ASP A 81 24.54 21.52 -1.82
CA ASP A 81 25.88 22.08 -2.15
C ASP A 81 26.83 22.22 -0.93
N ASN A 82 26.29 22.11 0.28
CA ASN A 82 27.00 22.26 1.55
C ASN A 82 27.33 20.91 2.23
N GLY A 83 27.08 19.76 1.58
CA GLY A 83 27.36 18.43 2.13
C GLY A 83 26.45 17.98 3.29
N ILE A 84 25.40 18.74 3.60
CA ILE A 84 24.41 18.40 4.64
C ILE A 84 23.22 17.69 3.97
N PRO A 85 22.85 16.47 4.42
CA PRO A 85 21.63 15.81 3.97
C PRO A 85 20.40 16.70 4.21
N ARG A 86 19.54 16.90 3.20
CA ARG A 86 18.28 17.62 3.44
C ARG A 86 17.39 16.73 4.33
N PRO A 87 16.73 17.28 5.37
CA PRO A 87 16.01 16.47 6.37
C PRO A 87 14.85 15.62 5.81
N PHE A 88 14.42 15.85 4.58
CA PHE A 88 13.44 15.02 3.87
C PHE A 88 13.87 14.92 2.41
N ASP A 89 14.49 13.80 2.06
CA ASP A 89 14.82 13.48 0.67
C ASP A 89 13.55 13.58 -0.18
N GLU A 90 13.65 14.26 -1.32
CA GLU A 90 12.57 14.25 -2.30
C GLU A 90 12.41 12.82 -2.79
N LYS A 91 11.26 12.19 -2.55
CA LYS A 91 11.00 10.83 -3.03
C LYS A 91 10.12 10.89 -4.27
N LYS A 92 10.56 10.20 -5.32
CA LYS A 92 9.72 9.96 -6.50
C LYS A 92 8.87 8.74 -6.26
N VAL A 93 7.56 8.91 -6.40
CA VAL A 93 6.60 7.80 -6.38
C VAL A 93 6.45 7.26 -7.80
N ILE A 94 6.67 5.95 -7.97
CA ILE A 94 6.62 5.21 -9.24
C ILE A 94 5.60 4.07 -9.12
N SER A 95 4.80 3.82 -10.15
CA SER A 95 3.94 2.62 -10.23
C SER A 95 4.56 1.54 -11.10
N PHE A 96 4.53 0.26 -10.67
CA PHE A 96 5.13 -0.87 -11.40
C PHE A 96 4.21 -2.11 -11.46
N PRO A 97 3.98 -2.73 -12.63
CA PRO A 97 3.11 -3.91 -12.72
C PRO A 97 3.68 -5.11 -11.96
N MET A 98 2.95 -5.63 -10.98
CA MET A 98 3.43 -6.72 -10.11
C MET A 98 3.65 -8.02 -10.89
N ARG A 99 2.79 -8.33 -11.86
CA ARG A 99 2.92 -9.52 -12.71
C ARG A 99 4.27 -9.57 -13.44
N ARG A 100 4.80 -8.43 -13.88
CA ARG A 100 6.12 -8.36 -14.52
C ARG A 100 7.24 -8.63 -13.51
N LEU A 101 7.09 -8.15 -12.26
CA LEU A 101 8.06 -8.45 -11.20
C LEU A 101 8.18 -9.95 -10.97
N ILE A 102 7.03 -10.63 -10.86
CA ILE A 102 6.96 -12.07 -10.57
C ILE A 102 7.47 -12.90 -11.74
N LEU A 103 7.02 -12.61 -12.97
CA LEU A 103 7.33 -13.43 -14.15
C LEU A 103 8.72 -13.16 -14.74
N GLU A 104 9.12 -11.90 -14.82
CA GLU A 104 10.29 -11.49 -15.59
C GLU A 104 11.49 -11.11 -14.70
N ASN A 105 11.24 -10.67 -13.47
CA ASN A 105 12.25 -10.13 -12.55
C ASN A 105 13.30 -9.25 -13.28
N PRO A 106 12.87 -8.14 -13.91
CA PRO A 106 13.73 -7.36 -14.80
C PRO A 106 14.87 -6.65 -14.05
N SER A 107 16.00 -6.42 -14.73
CA SER A 107 17.19 -5.78 -14.16
C SER A 107 17.30 -4.28 -14.43
N ILE A 108 17.77 -3.55 -13.42
CA ILE A 108 18.60 -2.31 -13.42
C ILE A 108 18.04 -1.01 -14.05
N LEU A 109 17.14 -1.04 -15.03
CA LEU A 109 16.55 0.18 -15.57
C LEU A 109 15.05 -0.04 -15.72
N LEU A 110 14.24 0.44 -14.79
CA LEU A 110 12.82 0.70 -15.07
C LEU A 110 12.80 1.58 -16.33
N PRO A 111 12.38 1.13 -17.51
CA PRO A 111 12.38 1.98 -18.68
C PRO A 111 11.41 3.14 -18.45
N ASP A 112 11.71 4.35 -18.92
CA ASP A 112 10.92 5.56 -18.61
C ASP A 112 9.44 5.44 -18.98
N ASN A 113 9.12 4.63 -20.00
CA ASN A 113 7.74 4.35 -20.42
C ASN A 113 6.92 3.51 -19.43
N LEU A 114 7.57 2.86 -18.47
CA LEU A 114 6.95 2.05 -17.41
C LEU A 114 6.84 2.83 -16.10
N ARG A 115 7.46 4.01 -16.02
CA ARG A 115 7.39 4.89 -14.86
C ARG A 115 6.24 5.86 -15.04
N ILE A 116 5.40 5.95 -14.02
CA ILE A 116 4.53 7.11 -13.85
C ILE A 116 5.05 7.82 -12.62
N GLU A 117 5.65 8.99 -12.83
CA GLU A 117 6.21 9.81 -11.75
C GLU A 117 5.21 10.88 -11.35
N CYS A 118 5.05 11.09 -10.04
CA CYS A 118 4.39 12.27 -9.53
C CYS A 118 5.32 13.48 -9.74
N GLN A 119 4.85 14.50 -10.47
CA GLN A 119 5.63 15.73 -10.73
C GLN A 119 5.44 16.80 -9.65
N ASP A 120 4.64 16.51 -8.63
CA ASP A 120 4.37 17.44 -7.54
C ASP A 120 5.61 17.54 -6.62
N LYS A 121 6.15 18.75 -6.46
CA LYS A 121 7.34 19.02 -5.64
C LYS A 121 7.00 19.26 -4.15
N GLU A 122 5.73 19.43 -3.87
CA GLU A 122 5.18 19.80 -2.57
C GLU A 122 4.90 18.55 -1.71
N CYS A 123 4.48 17.46 -2.33
CA CYS A 123 4.28 16.14 -1.74
C CYS A 123 5.60 15.36 -1.72
N LYS A 124 5.85 14.65 -0.62
CA LYS A 124 7.13 13.97 -0.37
C LYS A 124 7.08 12.48 -0.59
N TYR A 125 6.00 11.80 -0.21
CA TYR A 125 5.81 10.37 -0.42
C TYR A 125 4.34 9.97 -0.27
N ALA A 126 4.01 8.73 -0.65
CA ALA A 126 2.68 8.15 -0.51
C ALA A 126 2.49 7.52 0.88
N ILE A 127 1.42 7.87 1.59
CA ILE A 127 1.06 7.27 2.89
C ILE A 127 0.13 6.06 2.73
N GLY A 128 -0.51 5.92 1.57
CA GLY A 128 -1.40 4.81 1.29
C GLY A 128 -2.00 4.88 -0.11
N SER A 129 -2.56 3.76 -0.53
CA SER A 129 -3.32 3.61 -1.77
C SER A 129 -4.70 3.05 -1.44
N CYS A 130 -5.75 3.61 -2.03
CA CYS A 130 -7.09 3.06 -1.93
C CYS A 130 -7.90 3.36 -3.17
N ASN A 131 -8.70 2.39 -3.62
CA ASN A 131 -9.50 2.47 -4.85
C ASN A 131 -8.77 3.20 -5.96
N ARG A 132 -7.48 2.87 -6.09
CA ARG A 132 -6.65 3.24 -7.22
C ARG A 132 -6.25 4.73 -7.25
N LEU A 133 -6.29 5.39 -6.10
CA LEU A 133 -5.70 6.70 -5.82
C LEU A 133 -4.58 6.54 -4.81
N PHE A 134 -3.54 7.36 -4.94
CA PHE A 134 -2.54 7.56 -3.90
C PHE A 134 -2.95 8.72 -3.02
N CYS A 135 -2.86 8.54 -1.71
CA CYS A 135 -2.81 9.66 -0.80
C CYS A 135 -1.34 10.01 -0.57
N LEU A 136 -0.98 11.22 -0.98
CA LEU A 136 0.34 11.79 -0.81
C LEU A 136 0.31 12.78 0.34
N ILE A 137 1.39 12.84 1.13
CA ILE A 137 1.57 13.84 2.16
C ILE A 137 2.56 14.91 1.69
N GLY A 138 2.21 16.17 1.90
CA GLY A 138 3.07 17.33 1.69
C GLY A 138 3.31 18.09 2.98
N TYR A 139 4.37 18.89 2.97
CA TYR A 139 4.82 19.64 4.13
C TYR A 139 5.52 20.94 3.75
N SER A 140 5.28 21.99 4.53
CA SER A 140 5.97 23.28 4.48
C SER A 140 6.63 23.56 5.82
N TYR A 141 7.83 24.15 5.81
CA TYR A 141 8.52 24.58 7.04
C TYR A 141 8.06 25.96 7.54
N TYR A 142 7.58 26.81 6.63
CA TYR A 142 7.29 28.21 6.88
C TYR A 142 6.00 28.62 6.16
N PRO A 143 4.83 28.61 6.84
CA PRO A 143 4.58 28.07 8.18
C PRO A 143 4.72 26.54 8.23
N GLU A 144 4.94 25.98 9.43
CA GLU A 144 4.94 24.54 9.63
C GLU A 144 3.53 23.97 9.43
N GLU A 145 3.33 23.30 8.31
CA GLU A 145 2.01 22.78 7.95
C GLU A 145 2.13 21.54 7.10
N PHE A 146 1.25 20.58 7.37
CA PHE A 146 1.10 19.36 6.60
C PHE A 146 -0.24 19.39 5.86
N TRP A 147 -0.25 18.80 4.67
CA TRP A 147 -1.47 18.61 3.88
C TRP A 147 -1.40 17.29 3.12
N PHE A 148 -2.54 16.89 2.57
CA PHE A 148 -2.68 15.71 1.74
C PHE A 148 -3.09 16.08 0.33
N ARG A 149 -2.74 15.24 -0.63
CA ARG A 149 -3.28 15.27 -1.99
C ARG A 149 -3.59 13.87 -2.47
N LEU A 150 -4.63 13.74 -3.28
CA LEU A 150 -4.96 12.50 -3.96
C LEU A 150 -4.42 12.54 -5.38
N TRP A 151 -3.63 11.53 -5.74
CA TRP A 151 -3.01 11.44 -7.06
C TRP A 151 -3.50 10.18 -7.78
N ASN A 152 -3.97 10.36 -9.02
CA ASN A 152 -4.20 9.25 -9.94
C ASN A 152 -3.04 9.18 -10.96
N PRO A 153 -2.18 8.15 -10.88
CA PRO A 153 -1.02 8.04 -11.76
C PRO A 153 -1.43 7.82 -13.23
N VAL A 154 -2.57 7.18 -13.51
CA VAL A 154 -2.87 6.75 -14.88
C VAL A 154 -3.41 7.88 -15.75
N ILE A 155 -4.25 8.73 -15.16
CA ILE A 155 -4.84 9.90 -15.85
C ILE A 155 -4.11 11.20 -15.53
N HIS A 156 -3.04 11.13 -14.72
CA HIS A 156 -2.22 12.25 -14.30
C HIS A 156 -3.03 13.39 -13.64
N THR A 157 -4.08 13.06 -12.90
CA THR A 157 -4.87 14.03 -12.14
C THR A 157 -4.43 14.09 -10.68
N MET A 158 -4.54 15.28 -10.09
CA MET A 158 -4.16 15.57 -8.72
C MET A 158 -5.27 16.41 -8.07
N SER A 159 -5.63 16.08 -6.84
CA SER A 159 -6.58 16.86 -6.05
C SER A 159 -5.99 18.22 -5.63
N LYS A 160 -6.86 19.10 -5.17
CA LYS A 160 -6.45 20.24 -4.32
C LYS A 160 -5.83 19.75 -3.01
N LYS A 161 -5.18 20.63 -2.26
CA LYS A 161 -4.70 20.32 -0.90
C LYS A 161 -5.88 20.01 0.02
N LEU A 162 -5.71 18.97 0.82
CA LEU A 162 -6.71 18.45 1.74
C LEU A 162 -6.13 18.37 3.16
N GLY A 163 -7.00 18.42 4.15
CA GLY A 163 -6.71 18.00 5.52
C GLY A 163 -5.56 18.74 6.18
N HIS A 164 -5.44 20.06 5.94
CA HIS A 164 -4.41 20.90 6.54
C HIS A 164 -4.35 20.71 8.06
N PHE A 165 -3.14 20.50 8.59
CA PHE A 165 -2.90 20.45 10.03
C PHE A 165 -1.48 20.90 10.37
N ALA A 166 -1.32 21.49 11.56
CA ALA A 166 -0.01 21.81 12.13
C ALA A 166 0.41 20.71 13.10
N ALA A 167 1.70 20.38 13.12
CA ALA A 167 2.25 19.56 14.20
C ALA A 167 2.12 20.33 15.53
N THR A 168 1.84 19.61 16.61
CA THR A 168 1.74 20.18 17.95
C THR A 168 3.10 20.76 18.38
N LYS A 169 3.09 22.03 18.83
CA LYS A 169 4.29 22.78 19.24
C LYS A 169 5.16 22.08 20.30
N ASN A 170 4.57 21.21 21.11
CA ASN A 170 5.26 20.46 22.17
C ASN A 170 6.29 19.45 21.60
N LEU A 171 6.04 18.87 20.43
CA LEU A 171 6.93 17.85 19.84
C LEU A 171 8.26 18.45 19.35
N ARG A 172 8.29 19.74 18.98
CA ARG A 172 9.52 20.42 18.54
C ARG A 172 10.42 20.85 19.69
N HIS A 173 9.82 21.29 20.81
CA HIS A 173 10.56 21.84 21.95
C HIS A 173 11.40 20.77 22.66
N ILE A 174 11.00 19.50 22.53
CA ILE A 174 11.66 18.37 23.19
C ILE A 174 12.72 17.73 22.26
N PHE A 175 12.56 17.78 20.93
CA PHE A 175 13.33 16.86 20.05
C PHE A 175 14.01 17.46 18.79
N GLY A 176 13.91 18.77 18.55
CA GLY A 176 14.64 19.44 17.45
C GLY A 176 14.08 19.18 16.03
N PRO A 177 14.71 19.76 14.99
CA PRO A 177 14.12 19.89 13.65
C PRO A 177 14.24 18.66 12.72
N TYR A 178 14.77 17.53 13.20
CA TYR A 178 15.19 16.39 12.36
C TYR A 178 14.35 15.11 12.52
N ILE A 179 13.26 15.12 13.29
CA ILE A 179 12.45 13.90 13.53
C ILE A 179 11.38 13.68 12.45
N SER A 180 11.31 12.45 11.95
CA SER A 180 10.29 12.01 10.99
C SER A 180 8.88 12.12 11.58
N ILE A 181 7.94 12.69 10.82
CA ILE A 181 6.51 12.76 11.18
C ILE A 181 5.93 11.39 11.56
N HIS A 182 6.46 10.31 10.96
CA HIS A 182 6.02 8.95 11.23
C HIS A 182 6.30 8.47 12.65
N THR A 183 7.15 9.16 13.41
CA THR A 183 7.43 8.81 14.81
C THR A 183 6.16 8.92 15.65
N TYR A 184 5.38 9.99 15.43
CA TYR A 184 4.20 10.32 16.24
C TYR A 184 2.88 10.19 15.49
N TYR A 185 2.94 10.05 14.16
CA TYR A 185 1.75 10.00 13.32
C TYR A 185 1.72 8.72 12.51
N LYS A 186 0.56 8.05 12.54
CA LYS A 186 0.22 6.95 11.63
C LYS A 186 -0.95 7.35 10.77
N PHE A 187 -0.89 6.97 9.51
CA PHE A 187 -1.91 7.32 8.53
C PHE A 187 -2.50 6.07 7.89
N ALA A 188 -3.78 6.13 7.56
CA ALA A 188 -4.43 5.15 6.73
C ALA A 188 -5.40 5.83 5.76
N PHE A 189 -5.23 5.57 4.47
CA PHE A 189 -6.11 6.07 3.43
C PHE A 189 -7.05 4.97 2.97
N VAL A 190 -8.35 5.22 3.04
CA VAL A 190 -9.39 4.21 2.84
C VAL A 190 -10.58 4.77 2.08
N TYR A 191 -11.32 3.87 1.45
CA TYR A 191 -12.62 4.17 0.88
C TYR A 191 -13.67 3.52 1.77
N ASP A 192 -14.53 4.34 2.35
CA ASP A 192 -15.61 3.85 3.18
C ASP A 192 -16.84 3.58 2.31
N ASN A 193 -17.15 2.30 2.14
CA ASN A 193 -18.33 1.87 1.38
C ASN A 193 -19.64 2.37 1.98
N SER A 194 -19.70 2.64 3.29
CA SER A 194 -20.93 3.09 3.96
C SER A 194 -21.26 4.55 3.65
N SER A 195 -20.25 5.42 3.59
CA SER A 195 -20.42 6.81 3.19
C SER A 195 -20.20 7.05 1.70
N GLU A 196 -19.76 6.03 0.95
CA GLU A 196 -19.32 6.11 -0.45
C GLU A 196 -18.22 7.19 -0.69
N THR A 197 -17.42 7.49 0.32
CA THR A 197 -16.37 8.52 0.25
C THR A 197 -15.00 8.01 0.69
N TYR A 198 -13.96 8.70 0.23
CA TYR A 198 -12.62 8.51 0.75
C TYR A 198 -12.47 9.16 2.12
N LYS A 199 -11.76 8.46 3.00
CA LYS A 199 -11.40 8.93 4.33
C LYS A 199 -9.90 8.77 4.56
N LEU A 200 -9.35 9.69 5.32
CA LEU A 200 -8.00 9.59 5.85
C LEU A 200 -8.09 9.50 7.37
N VAL A 201 -7.54 8.44 7.94
CA VAL A 201 -7.46 8.24 9.38
C VAL A 201 -6.04 8.56 9.83
N MET A 202 -5.95 9.39 10.87
CA MET A 202 -4.70 9.80 11.50
C MET A 202 -4.74 9.39 12.96
N LEU A 203 -3.74 8.63 13.39
CA LEU A 203 -3.43 8.41 14.80
C LEU A 203 -2.28 9.34 15.17
N MET A 204 -2.42 10.06 16.27
CA MET A 204 -1.42 10.96 16.82
C MET A 204 -1.09 10.51 18.24
N LEU A 205 0.16 10.09 18.45
CA LEU A 205 0.68 9.72 19.76
C LEU A 205 0.98 11.00 20.54
N ASP A 206 0.37 11.13 21.71
CA ASP A 206 0.56 12.24 22.64
C ASP A 206 1.13 11.71 23.95
N VAL A 207 2.43 11.93 24.11
CA VAL A 207 3.24 11.46 25.23
C VAL A 207 2.92 12.27 26.49
N VAL A 208 2.54 13.54 26.32
CA VAL A 208 2.22 14.44 27.44
C VAL A 208 0.89 14.04 28.06
N GLU A 209 -0.12 13.77 27.23
CA GLU A 209 -1.42 13.29 27.71
C GLU A 209 -1.46 11.79 27.98
N ASN A 210 -0.41 11.06 27.60
CA ASN A 210 -0.34 9.61 27.63
C ASN A 210 -1.52 8.94 26.89
N LYS A 211 -1.83 9.45 25.69
CA LYS A 211 -2.98 9.05 24.87
C LYS A 211 -2.63 8.98 23.40
N THR A 212 -3.41 8.19 22.67
CA THR A 212 -3.36 8.19 21.20
C THR A 212 -4.66 8.78 20.66
N HIS A 213 -4.57 10.01 20.13
CA HIS A 213 -5.71 10.72 19.54
C HIS A 213 -5.99 10.18 18.14
N VAL A 214 -7.27 10.07 17.77
CA VAL A 214 -7.66 9.63 16.43
C VAL A 214 -8.53 10.67 15.76
N ARG A 215 -8.12 11.07 14.55
CA ARG A 215 -8.88 11.98 13.69
C ARG A 215 -9.16 11.32 12.35
N VAL A 216 -10.36 11.58 11.83
CA VAL A 216 -10.81 11.08 10.53
C VAL A 216 -11.18 12.28 9.66
N LEU A 217 -10.47 12.45 8.56
CA LEU A 217 -10.79 13.41 7.51
C LEU A 217 -11.74 12.74 6.53
N ASN A 218 -12.85 13.41 6.22
CA ASN A 218 -13.66 13.05 5.06
C ASN A 218 -13.20 13.88 3.86
N VAL A 219 -12.83 13.22 2.77
CA VAL A 219 -12.22 13.91 1.60
C VAL A 219 -13.21 14.84 0.91
N THR A 220 -14.50 14.49 0.91
CA THR A 220 -15.52 15.26 0.16
C THR A 220 -15.81 16.63 0.77
N ASP A 221 -15.86 16.71 2.10
CA ASP A 221 -16.12 17.97 2.82
C ASP A 221 -14.83 18.62 3.33
N ASN A 222 -13.70 17.90 3.27
CA ASN A 222 -12.40 18.31 3.78
C ASN A 222 -12.41 18.66 5.28
N VAL A 223 -13.26 17.99 6.07
CA VAL A 223 -13.42 18.24 7.51
C VAL A 223 -12.81 17.10 8.34
N TRP A 224 -11.95 17.47 9.29
CA TRP A 224 -11.46 16.57 10.34
C TRP A 224 -12.51 16.37 11.43
N LYS A 225 -12.72 15.11 11.81
CA LYS A 225 -13.57 14.72 12.95
C LYS A 225 -12.74 13.90 13.92
N THR A 226 -12.70 14.34 15.18
CA THR A 226 -12.11 13.55 16.27
C THR A 226 -13.09 12.43 16.65
N ILE A 227 -12.57 11.23 16.88
CA ILE A 227 -13.33 10.11 17.43
C ILE A 227 -12.76 9.73 18.79
N SER A 228 -13.34 8.72 19.45
CA SER A 228 -12.80 8.19 20.71
C SER A 228 -11.33 7.86 20.58
N ASN A 229 -10.57 8.07 21.65
CA ASN A 229 -9.15 7.76 21.69
C ASN A 229 -8.90 6.29 21.36
N PHE A 230 -7.75 6.03 20.77
CA PHE A 230 -7.32 4.68 20.47
C PHE A 230 -7.08 3.92 21.80
N PRO A 231 -7.59 2.69 21.94
CA PRO A 231 -7.64 1.97 23.22
C PRO A 231 -6.31 1.34 23.67
N ALA A 232 -5.22 1.60 22.95
CA ALA A 232 -3.90 1.03 23.16
C ALA A 232 -2.81 2.00 22.69
N VAL A 233 -1.56 1.58 22.68
CA VAL A 233 -0.46 2.34 22.04
C VAL A 233 -0.15 1.68 20.70
N PRO A 234 -0.41 2.32 19.55
CA PRO A 234 -0.10 1.73 18.26
C PRO A 234 1.41 1.51 18.14
N LEU A 235 1.84 0.38 17.57
CA LEU A 235 3.24 -0.02 17.55
C LEU A 235 4.12 1.07 16.92
N PRO A 236 5.04 1.70 17.65
CA PRO A 236 5.83 2.83 17.14
C PRO A 236 6.63 2.48 15.87
N ASN A 237 6.68 3.41 14.92
CA ASN A 237 7.43 3.21 13.66
C ASN A 237 8.95 3.08 13.87
N ILE A 238 9.46 3.54 15.02
CA ILE A 238 10.87 3.40 15.38
C ILE A 238 11.29 1.93 15.51
N TYR A 239 10.37 1.02 15.85
CA TYR A 239 10.66 -0.41 16.01
C TYR A 239 10.59 -1.20 14.68
N THR A 240 9.73 -0.79 13.74
CA THR A 240 9.46 -1.52 12.48
C THR A 240 10.11 -0.91 11.24
N GLY A 241 10.82 0.22 11.39
CA GLY A 241 11.08 1.10 10.26
C GLY A 241 9.79 1.72 9.71
N GLN A 242 9.95 2.74 8.85
CA GLN A 242 8.82 3.48 8.29
C GLN A 242 7.98 2.58 7.36
N GLY A 243 6.65 2.63 7.51
CA GLY A 243 5.68 1.92 6.66
C GLY A 243 5.32 0.48 7.09
N GLY A 244 6.11 -0.13 7.97
CA GLY A 244 5.93 -1.52 8.43
C GLY A 244 4.85 -1.72 9.51
N SER A 245 4.39 -0.66 10.17
CA SER A 245 3.34 -0.70 11.20
C SER A 245 2.20 0.29 10.95
N ASP A 246 1.98 0.66 9.67
CA ASP A 246 0.78 1.38 9.28
C ASP A 246 -0.46 0.46 9.36
N GLY A 247 -1.63 1.07 9.47
CA GLY A 247 -2.89 0.32 9.56
C GLY A 247 -3.22 -0.39 8.25
N VAL A 248 -3.71 -1.63 8.35
CA VAL A 248 -4.16 -2.42 7.21
C VAL A 248 -5.68 -2.43 7.14
N TYR A 249 -6.22 -2.12 5.95
CA TYR A 249 -7.66 -2.06 5.72
C TYR A 249 -8.19 -3.39 5.17
N LEU A 250 -9.22 -3.94 5.82
CA LEU A 250 -9.92 -5.14 5.37
C LEU A 250 -11.40 -5.05 5.75
N ASN A 251 -12.29 -5.26 4.76
CA ASN A 251 -13.75 -5.38 4.96
C ASN A 251 -14.38 -4.29 5.86
N GLY A 252 -14.11 -3.02 5.56
CA GLY A 252 -14.70 -1.90 6.32
C GLY A 252 -13.94 -1.53 7.59
N ARG A 253 -12.92 -2.31 7.96
CA ARG A 253 -12.18 -2.13 9.21
C ARG A 253 -10.71 -1.83 8.98
N LEU A 254 -10.17 -0.90 9.76
CA LEU A 254 -8.74 -0.64 9.83
C LEU A 254 -8.14 -1.36 11.02
N ASN A 255 -7.07 -2.10 10.80
CA ASN A 255 -6.44 -2.94 11.81
C ASN A 255 -5.00 -2.45 12.03
N TRP A 256 -4.64 -2.17 13.28
CA TRP A 256 -3.27 -1.83 13.67
C TRP A 256 -2.75 -2.82 14.69
N LEU A 257 -1.46 -3.10 14.60
CA LEU A 257 -0.74 -3.75 15.68
C LEU A 257 -0.46 -2.69 16.75
N ALA A 258 -0.78 -3.02 17.99
CA ALA A 258 -0.67 -2.15 19.13
C ALA A 258 -0.18 -2.91 20.36
N ILE A 259 0.16 -2.13 21.39
CA ILE A 259 0.64 -2.60 22.68
C ILE A 259 -0.38 -2.14 23.72
N GLN A 260 -0.93 -3.08 24.48
CA GLN A 260 -1.84 -2.80 25.58
C GLN A 260 -1.07 -2.62 26.90
N ASP A 261 -1.73 -2.03 27.89
CA ASP A 261 -1.23 -1.88 29.27
C ASP A 261 0.12 -1.16 29.42
N ARG A 262 0.48 -0.31 28.45
CA ARG A 262 1.69 0.52 28.49
C ARG A 262 1.38 2.01 28.30
N PRO A 263 2.19 2.90 28.91
CA PRO A 263 2.15 4.31 28.57
C PRO A 263 2.70 4.54 27.15
N VAL A 264 2.26 5.63 26.54
CA VAL A 264 2.88 6.20 25.35
C VAL A 264 4.28 6.66 25.75
N SER A 265 5.32 6.04 25.21
CA SER A 265 6.72 6.39 25.46
C SER A 265 7.48 6.68 24.18
N ASP A 266 8.47 7.55 24.28
CA ASP A 266 9.36 7.94 23.17
C ASP A 266 10.66 7.16 23.14
N ASP A 267 10.87 6.27 24.12
CA ASP A 267 12.11 5.54 24.27
C ASP A 267 12.33 4.58 23.09
N VAL A 268 13.47 4.80 22.42
CA VAL A 268 13.98 4.01 21.29
C VAL A 268 14.34 2.59 21.72
N ASP A 269 14.72 2.45 23.00
CA ASP A 269 15.14 1.19 23.62
C ASP A 269 13.93 0.52 24.30
N GLY A 270 13.77 -0.79 24.11
CA GLY A 270 12.84 -1.56 24.94
C GLY A 270 11.63 -2.17 24.25
N TRP A 271 11.61 -2.31 22.92
CA TRP A 271 10.62 -3.22 22.33
C TRP A 271 10.91 -4.67 22.73
N GLU A 272 12.18 -5.02 22.98
CA GLU A 272 12.60 -6.28 23.57
C GLU A 272 12.02 -6.52 24.98
N ASN A 273 11.53 -5.46 25.64
CA ASN A 273 10.86 -5.56 26.94
C ASN A 273 9.35 -5.79 26.81
N ILE A 274 8.74 -5.68 25.63
CA ILE A 274 7.29 -5.86 25.40
C ILE A 274 6.98 -7.34 25.34
N LYS A 275 6.20 -7.90 26.26
CA LYS A 275 5.84 -9.33 26.26
C LYS A 275 4.88 -9.67 25.12
N ALA A 276 4.89 -10.93 24.67
CA ALA A 276 4.02 -11.42 23.61
C ALA A 276 2.52 -11.18 23.90
N ASN A 277 2.12 -11.30 25.18
CA ASN A 277 0.75 -11.07 25.64
C ASN A 277 0.35 -9.58 25.77
N GLU A 278 1.30 -8.65 25.61
CA GLU A 278 1.02 -7.21 25.55
C GLU A 278 0.66 -6.77 24.11
N PHE A 279 0.91 -7.61 23.10
CA PHE A 279 0.49 -7.30 21.74
C PHE A 279 -1.00 -7.53 21.56
N VAL A 280 -1.63 -6.58 20.86
CA VAL A 280 -3.05 -6.65 20.50
C VAL A 280 -3.24 -6.08 19.10
N VAL A 281 -4.19 -6.63 18.35
CA VAL A 281 -4.65 -6.04 17.10
C VAL A 281 -5.89 -5.20 17.40
N VAL A 282 -5.78 -3.88 17.22
CA VAL A 282 -6.92 -2.98 17.38
C VAL A 282 -7.56 -2.76 16.01
N SER A 283 -8.83 -3.09 15.90
CA SER A 283 -9.64 -2.96 14.70
C SER A 283 -10.68 -1.85 14.87
N LEU A 284 -10.58 -0.80 14.07
CA LEU A 284 -11.54 0.30 13.99
C LEU A 284 -12.55 0.03 12.89
N ASP A 285 -13.83 -0.02 13.25
CA ASP A 285 -14.93 0.00 12.32
C ASP A 285 -15.26 1.46 11.94
N LEU A 286 -15.11 1.81 10.66
CA LEU A 286 -15.31 3.20 10.20
C LEU A 286 -16.78 3.62 10.16
N GLY A 287 -17.70 2.66 10.04
CA GLY A 287 -19.13 2.90 9.99
C GLY A 287 -19.67 3.23 11.38
N THR A 288 -19.35 2.40 12.37
CA THR A 288 -19.78 2.60 13.76
C THR A 288 -18.84 3.50 14.57
N LYS A 289 -17.60 3.71 14.08
CA LYS A 289 -16.51 4.39 14.79
C LYS A 289 -16.15 3.75 16.13
N SER A 290 -16.35 2.44 16.25
CA SER A 290 -16.04 1.66 17.44
C SER A 290 -14.80 0.81 17.24
N TYR A 291 -14.10 0.53 18.34
CA TYR A 291 -12.95 -0.36 18.35
C TYR A 291 -13.34 -1.77 18.78
N THR A 292 -12.62 -2.74 18.22
CA THR A 292 -12.56 -4.12 18.71
C THR A 292 -11.09 -4.48 18.89
N GLN A 293 -10.79 -5.26 19.92
CA GLN A 293 -9.45 -5.74 20.20
C GLN A 293 -9.43 -7.24 19.93
N LEU A 294 -8.40 -7.68 19.20
CA LEU A 294 -8.21 -9.06 18.80
C LEU A 294 -6.84 -9.53 19.28
N MET A 295 -6.79 -10.69 19.89
CA MET A 295 -5.53 -11.24 20.36
C MET A 295 -4.68 -11.77 19.19
N PRO A 296 -3.34 -11.70 19.29
CA PRO A 296 -2.45 -12.37 18.36
C PRO A 296 -2.69 -13.90 18.31
N PRO A 297 -2.18 -14.60 17.28
CA PRO A 297 -2.27 -16.05 17.19
C PRO A 297 -1.73 -16.76 18.44
N CYS A 298 -2.39 -17.82 18.89
CA CYS A 298 -1.99 -18.55 20.11
C CYS A 298 -0.58 -19.18 20.04
N GLY A 299 -0.04 -19.42 18.84
CA GLY A 299 1.33 -19.90 18.67
C GLY A 299 2.40 -18.81 18.76
N PHE A 300 2.01 -17.56 19.04
CA PHE A 300 2.91 -16.43 19.27
C PHE A 300 3.29 -16.36 20.76
N ASP A 301 4.05 -17.34 21.24
CA ASP A 301 4.49 -17.43 22.63
C ASP A 301 5.94 -16.95 22.82
N GLU A 302 6.78 -17.12 21.79
CA GLU A 302 8.19 -16.78 21.82
C GLU A 302 8.47 -15.53 20.97
N MET A 303 9.12 -14.56 21.59
CA MET A 303 9.56 -13.34 20.90
C MET A 303 10.93 -13.48 20.26
N SER A 304 11.05 -12.90 19.07
CA SER A 304 12.35 -12.45 18.57
C SER A 304 12.84 -11.28 19.44
N SER A 305 14.15 -11.15 19.61
CA SER A 305 14.79 -9.99 20.24
C SER A 305 15.29 -8.95 19.22
N VAL A 306 14.93 -9.10 17.93
CA VAL A 306 15.40 -8.20 16.84
C VAL A 306 14.34 -7.23 16.28
N LYS A 307 13.17 -7.72 15.89
CA LYS A 307 12.09 -6.89 15.34
C LYS A 307 10.71 -7.34 15.82
N PRO A 308 9.76 -6.40 16.00
CA PRO A 308 8.40 -6.73 16.40
C PRO A 308 7.64 -7.39 15.25
N PRO A 309 6.51 -8.05 15.55
CA PRO A 309 5.63 -8.61 14.53
C PRO A 309 5.08 -7.54 13.60
N SER A 310 4.51 -7.97 12.48
CA SER A 310 3.89 -7.11 11.48
C SER A 310 2.52 -7.64 11.06
N LEU A 311 1.67 -6.71 10.61
CA LEU A 311 0.36 -7.01 10.03
C LEU A 311 0.38 -6.72 8.53
N CYS A 312 -0.23 -7.60 7.75
CA CYS A 312 -0.41 -7.42 6.32
C CYS A 312 -1.73 -8.05 5.85
N ILE A 313 -2.11 -7.80 4.60
CA ILE A 313 -3.22 -8.49 3.94
C ILE A 313 -2.65 -9.41 2.87
N LEU A 314 -2.93 -10.71 2.97
CA LEU A 314 -2.61 -11.69 1.93
C LEU A 314 -3.89 -12.42 1.55
N LYS A 315 -4.23 -12.44 0.25
CA LYS A 315 -5.46 -13.08 -0.27
C LYS A 315 -6.72 -12.72 0.52
N ASP A 316 -6.95 -11.43 0.68
CA ASP A 316 -8.12 -10.90 1.38
C ASP A 316 -8.27 -11.39 2.83
N SER A 317 -7.18 -11.86 3.44
CA SER A 317 -7.13 -12.32 4.83
C SER A 317 -6.16 -11.46 5.63
N LEU A 318 -6.58 -11.09 6.84
CA LEU A 318 -5.70 -10.42 7.80
C LEU A 318 -4.60 -11.40 8.22
N CYS A 319 -3.35 -11.01 8.03
CA CYS A 319 -2.20 -11.85 8.32
C CYS A 319 -1.30 -11.21 9.38
N PHE A 320 -0.83 -12.04 10.29
CA PHE A 320 0.11 -11.69 11.36
C PHE A 320 1.42 -12.43 11.11
N SER A 321 2.52 -11.71 10.98
CA SER A 321 3.84 -12.30 10.75
C SER A 321 4.80 -11.96 11.87
N HIS A 322 5.58 -12.96 12.27
CA HIS A 322 6.61 -12.82 13.29
C HIS A 322 7.78 -13.76 13.02
N ASP A 323 8.92 -13.40 13.60
CA ASP A 323 10.12 -14.23 13.56
C ASP A 323 10.17 -15.18 14.74
N VAL A 324 10.58 -16.42 14.47
CA VAL A 324 10.81 -17.45 15.49
C VAL A 324 12.31 -17.76 15.57
N ARG A 325 12.89 -17.46 16.73
CA ARG A 325 14.29 -17.79 17.09
C ARG A 325 15.33 -17.34 16.05
N ARG A 326 15.04 -16.29 15.26
CA ARG A 326 15.87 -15.80 14.13
C ARG A 326 16.16 -16.85 13.04
N THR A 327 15.35 -17.90 12.95
CA THR A 327 15.57 -18.99 11.98
C THR A 327 14.45 -19.09 10.96
N GLU A 328 13.25 -18.66 11.33
CA GLU A 328 12.04 -18.90 10.56
C GLU A 328 11.11 -17.69 10.65
N LEU A 329 10.56 -17.28 9.50
CA LEU A 329 9.43 -16.37 9.42
C LEU A 329 8.15 -17.18 9.43
N VAL A 330 7.28 -16.92 10.41
CA VAL A 330 5.95 -17.53 10.50
C VAL A 330 4.90 -16.48 10.12
N ILE A 331 3.98 -16.87 9.24
CA ILE A 331 2.86 -16.06 8.79
C ILE A 331 1.58 -16.80 9.16
N TRP A 332 0.76 -16.16 9.99
CA TRP A 332 -0.58 -16.61 10.35
C TRP A 332 -1.61 -15.86 9.52
N GLN A 333 -2.74 -16.48 9.23
CA GLN A 333 -3.89 -15.85 8.61
C GLN A 333 -5.13 -16.04 9.48
N MET A 334 -5.95 -15.01 9.59
CA MET A 334 -7.24 -15.08 10.26
C MET A 334 -8.29 -15.61 9.26
N LYS A 335 -8.87 -16.79 9.54
CA LYS A 335 -9.87 -17.40 8.66
C LYS A 335 -11.23 -16.73 8.75
N ILE A 336 -11.60 -16.28 9.94
CA ILE A 336 -12.87 -15.62 10.22
C ILE A 336 -12.54 -14.28 10.87
N ILE A 337 -12.79 -13.20 10.14
CA ILE A 337 -12.42 -11.86 10.59
C ILE A 337 -13.10 -11.53 11.93
N GLY A 338 -12.31 -11.10 12.90
CA GLY A 338 -12.79 -10.72 14.23
C GLY A 338 -12.98 -11.88 15.21
N VAL A 339 -12.52 -13.08 14.87
CA VAL A 339 -12.56 -14.27 15.75
C VAL A 339 -11.13 -14.72 16.02
N ASP A 340 -10.69 -14.59 17.27
CA ASP A 340 -9.32 -14.87 17.70
C ASP A 340 -8.94 -16.34 17.48
N GLU A 341 -9.86 -17.27 17.71
CA GLU A 341 -9.63 -18.71 17.54
C GLU A 341 -9.48 -19.13 16.07
N SER A 342 -9.74 -18.22 15.13
CA SER A 342 -9.68 -18.50 13.69
C SER A 342 -8.29 -18.30 13.07
N TRP A 343 -7.30 -17.88 13.86
CA TRP A 343 -5.91 -17.81 13.41
C TRP A 343 -5.40 -19.21 13.01
N THR A 344 -4.88 -19.32 11.79
CA THR A 344 -4.27 -20.55 11.28
C THR A 344 -2.91 -20.22 10.67
N GLN A 345 -1.92 -21.10 10.87
CA GLN A 345 -0.62 -20.91 10.25
C GLN A 345 -0.77 -21.02 8.73
N LEU A 346 -0.38 -19.96 8.02
CA LEU A 346 -0.41 -19.91 6.56
C LEU A 346 0.92 -20.39 5.98
N LEU A 347 2.05 -19.86 6.48
CA LEU A 347 3.38 -20.20 6.01
C LEU A 347 4.38 -20.24 7.16
N LYS A 348 5.41 -21.07 6.97
CA LYS A 348 6.59 -21.13 7.84
C LYS A 348 7.81 -21.27 6.94
N ILE A 349 8.65 -20.25 6.90
CA ILE A 349 9.73 -20.12 5.91
C ILE A 349 11.07 -20.00 6.62
N SER A 350 11.98 -20.94 6.33
CA SER A 350 13.33 -20.89 6.89
C SER A 350 14.17 -19.77 6.26
N TYR A 351 14.87 -19.03 7.09
CA TYR A 351 15.84 -18.01 6.69
C TYR A 351 17.01 -18.60 5.91
N GLN A 352 17.33 -19.88 6.11
CA GLN A 352 18.30 -20.59 5.29
C GLN A 352 17.87 -20.71 3.83
N ILE A 353 16.57 -20.86 3.57
CA ILE A 353 16.03 -20.87 2.20
C ILE A 353 16.02 -19.45 1.64
N LEU A 354 15.69 -18.48 2.50
CA LEU A 354 15.74 -17.08 2.13
C LEU A 354 17.15 -16.59 1.88
N ARG A 355 18.24 -17.31 2.24
CA ARG A 355 19.67 -16.99 2.03
C ARG A 355 19.90 -15.49 1.87
N THR A 356 19.66 -14.72 2.94
CA THR A 356 20.13 -13.33 2.99
C THR A 356 21.61 -13.32 2.60
N ARG A 357 22.03 -12.36 1.77
CA ARG A 357 23.42 -12.33 1.24
C ARG A 357 24.50 -12.22 2.32
N TYR A 358 24.07 -12.08 3.56
CA TYR A 358 24.91 -11.89 4.72
C TYR A 358 25.24 -13.24 5.35
N HIS A 359 26.53 -13.56 5.31
CA HIS A 359 27.09 -14.83 5.75
C HIS A 359 27.39 -14.87 7.27
N ALA A 360 27.03 -13.83 8.02
CA ALA A 360 27.20 -13.76 9.47
C ALA A 360 25.84 -13.57 10.18
N PHE A 361 25.66 -14.25 11.31
CA PHE A 361 24.48 -14.12 12.17
C PHE A 361 24.31 -12.70 12.75
N ASP A 362 25.41 -11.94 12.84
CA ASP A 362 25.42 -10.56 13.34
C ASP A 362 24.68 -9.59 12.40
N ASP A 363 24.65 -9.88 11.09
CA ASP A 363 23.93 -9.04 10.11
C ASP A 363 22.41 -9.24 10.17
N LEU A 364 21.91 -10.34 10.74
CA LEU A 364 20.48 -10.56 10.94
C LEU A 364 19.89 -9.70 12.06
N GLU A 365 20.73 -9.06 12.87
CA GLU A 365 20.32 -8.30 14.05
C GLU A 365 19.47 -7.06 13.70
N ASN A 366 19.42 -6.66 12.43
CA ASN A 366 18.55 -5.60 11.95
C ASN A 366 17.63 -6.02 10.78
N CYS A 367 17.62 -7.29 10.39
CA CYS A 367 16.83 -7.78 9.26
C CYS A 367 15.35 -7.88 9.64
N GLN A 368 14.50 -7.18 8.89
CA GLN A 368 13.05 -7.32 8.96
C GLN A 368 12.53 -7.74 7.59
N LEU A 369 11.63 -8.71 7.60
CA LEU A 369 10.88 -9.11 6.42
C LEU A 369 9.42 -8.70 6.57
N LEU A 370 8.90 -8.01 5.55
CA LEU A 370 7.51 -7.61 5.49
C LEU A 370 6.82 -8.32 4.31
N PRO A 371 5.83 -9.18 4.55
CA PRO A 371 5.04 -9.75 3.47
C PRO A 371 4.22 -8.67 2.76
N LEU A 372 4.43 -8.52 1.46
CA LEU A 372 3.77 -7.50 0.64
C LEU A 372 2.57 -8.06 -0.14
N HIS A 373 2.74 -9.23 -0.74
CA HIS A 373 1.72 -9.85 -1.58
C HIS A 373 2.00 -11.33 -1.80
N LEU A 374 0.93 -12.13 -1.92
CA LEU A 374 0.99 -13.53 -2.29
C LEU A 374 0.19 -13.72 -3.58
N SER A 375 0.84 -14.24 -4.63
CA SER A 375 0.27 -14.37 -5.97
C SER A 375 -1.05 -15.17 -5.98
N ASP A 376 -1.91 -14.86 -6.95
CA ASP A 376 -3.21 -15.52 -7.17
C ASP A 376 -3.09 -17.04 -7.38
N HIS A 377 -1.97 -17.51 -7.92
CA HIS A 377 -1.69 -18.94 -8.11
C HIS A 377 -1.06 -19.61 -6.88
N ASN A 378 -0.97 -18.88 -5.76
CA ASN A 378 -0.44 -19.32 -4.48
C ASN A 378 0.99 -19.83 -4.56
N ASP A 379 1.75 -19.36 -5.54
CA ASP A 379 3.05 -19.92 -5.88
C ASP A 379 4.19 -18.99 -5.52
N THR A 380 3.97 -17.68 -5.38
CA THR A 380 5.03 -16.70 -5.17
C THR A 380 4.62 -15.65 -4.13
N LEU A 381 5.35 -15.60 -3.02
CA LEU A 381 5.27 -14.57 -1.99
C LEU A 381 6.32 -13.50 -2.25
N ILE A 382 5.93 -12.23 -2.19
CA ILE A 382 6.82 -11.08 -2.24
C ILE A 382 7.07 -10.61 -0.81
N LEU A 383 8.33 -10.62 -0.38
CA LEU A 383 8.78 -10.11 0.92
C LEU A 383 9.64 -8.87 0.69
N ALA A 384 9.33 -7.75 1.32
CA ALA A 384 10.28 -6.63 1.42
C ALA A 384 11.36 -6.97 2.45
N ASN A 385 12.60 -6.56 2.17
CA ASN A 385 13.73 -6.68 3.07
C ASN A 385 14.34 -5.27 3.28
N ASN A 386 14.41 -4.83 4.53
CA ASN A 386 14.86 -3.49 4.90
C ASN A 386 16.39 -3.29 4.75
N GLN A 387 17.18 -4.35 4.87
CA GLN A 387 18.64 -4.28 4.79
C GLN A 387 19.16 -4.40 3.36
N GLU A 388 18.62 -5.34 2.58
CA GLU A 388 19.10 -5.60 1.22
C GLU A 388 18.63 -4.53 0.21
N GLN A 389 17.70 -3.63 0.61
CA GLN A 389 16.99 -2.67 -0.26
C GLN A 389 16.45 -3.35 -1.53
N ARG A 390 15.96 -4.59 -1.35
CA ARG A 390 15.43 -5.47 -2.40
C ARG A 390 14.24 -6.23 -1.84
N ALA A 391 13.33 -6.61 -2.72
CA ALA A 391 12.35 -7.63 -2.38
C ALA A 391 12.88 -9.04 -2.67
N ILE A 392 12.37 -10.00 -1.93
CA ILE A 392 12.57 -11.43 -2.11
C ILE A 392 11.30 -12.01 -2.72
N LEU A 393 11.45 -12.67 -3.85
CA LEU A 393 10.43 -13.48 -4.51
C LEU A 393 10.60 -14.92 -4.03
N TYR A 394 9.78 -15.34 -3.07
CA TYR A 394 9.79 -16.68 -2.52
C TYR A 394 8.76 -17.56 -3.24
N ASN A 395 9.22 -18.61 -3.92
CA ASN A 395 8.35 -19.56 -4.59
C ASN A 395 7.98 -20.72 -3.64
N LEU A 396 6.70 -20.85 -3.35
CA LEU A 396 6.14 -21.82 -2.42
C LEU A 396 6.17 -23.25 -2.97
N ARG A 397 6.14 -23.44 -4.30
CA ARG A 397 6.04 -24.79 -4.91
C ARG A 397 7.36 -25.54 -4.86
N ASN A 398 8.47 -24.82 -5.04
CA ASN A 398 9.80 -25.41 -5.07
C ASN A 398 10.69 -24.96 -3.91
N ASN A 399 10.15 -24.16 -2.97
CA ASN A 399 10.87 -23.62 -1.82
C ASN A 399 12.17 -22.91 -2.24
N THR A 400 12.10 -22.04 -3.25
CA THR A 400 13.24 -21.25 -3.71
C THR A 400 13.01 -19.76 -3.53
N ALA A 401 14.05 -19.03 -3.16
CA ALA A 401 14.01 -17.57 -3.03
C ALA A 401 14.90 -16.91 -4.09
N LYS A 402 14.40 -15.86 -4.75
CA LYS A 402 15.15 -15.02 -5.69
C LYS A 402 15.04 -13.56 -5.27
N ARG A 403 16.12 -12.79 -5.38
CA ARG A 403 16.07 -11.33 -5.15
C ARG A 403 15.56 -10.62 -6.39
N THR A 404 14.90 -9.50 -6.17
CA THR A 404 14.65 -8.56 -7.25
C THR A 404 15.96 -8.06 -7.84
N ARG A 405 16.03 -8.02 -9.18
CA ARG A 405 17.16 -7.42 -9.91
C ARG A 405 17.02 -5.91 -10.07
N ILE A 406 15.90 -5.35 -9.61
CA ILE A 406 15.73 -3.91 -9.41
C ILE A 406 16.62 -3.53 -8.24
N ILE A 407 17.66 -2.75 -8.52
CA ILE A 407 18.67 -2.32 -7.56
C ILE A 407 18.82 -0.80 -7.63
N HIS A 408 19.10 -0.19 -6.48
CA HIS A 408 19.26 1.25 -6.21
C HIS A 408 17.96 2.00 -5.85
N GLU A 409 18.07 2.77 -4.76
CA GLU A 409 17.20 3.86 -4.29
C GLU A 409 15.72 3.54 -4.01
N ILE A 410 15.21 2.32 -4.25
CA ILE A 410 13.83 1.94 -3.91
C ILE A 410 13.71 1.49 -2.46
N GLU A 411 12.87 2.18 -1.72
CA GLU A 411 12.57 1.83 -0.33
C GLU A 411 11.41 0.83 -0.27
N TRP A 412 11.73 -0.46 -0.26
CA TRP A 412 10.73 -1.54 -0.35
C TRP A 412 9.73 -1.58 0.81
N PHE A 413 10.07 -1.00 1.97
CA PHE A 413 9.19 -0.93 3.13
C PHE A 413 8.06 0.11 2.99
N PHE A 414 8.20 1.05 2.05
CA PHE A 414 7.14 2.01 1.70
C PHE A 414 6.26 1.50 0.57
N VAL A 415 6.55 0.30 0.05
CA VAL A 415 5.83 -0.22 -1.10
C VAL A 415 4.41 -0.55 -0.70
N LYS A 416 3.45 0.11 -1.35
CA LYS A 416 2.02 -0.18 -1.22
C LYS A 416 1.54 -0.87 -2.49
N VAL A 417 0.71 -1.90 -2.32
CA VAL A 417 0.02 -2.59 -3.41
C VAL A 417 -1.12 -1.70 -3.90
N TYR A 418 -1.26 -1.59 -5.22
CA TYR A 418 -2.15 -0.67 -5.91
C TYR A 418 -2.80 -1.41 -7.10
N VAL A 419 -3.93 -0.90 -7.61
CA VAL A 419 -4.63 -1.44 -8.78
C VAL A 419 -4.96 -0.25 -9.69
N GLU A 420 -4.94 -0.35 -11.03
CA GLU A 420 -5.19 0.78 -11.96
C GLU A 420 -6.68 1.13 -12.22
N SER A 421 -7.06 2.43 -12.25
CA SER A 421 -8.47 2.91 -12.40
C SER A 421 -8.82 3.80 -13.57
N LEU A 422 -10.11 3.73 -13.94
CA LEU A 422 -10.81 4.74 -14.72
C LEU A 422 -11.43 5.90 -13.91
N VAL A 423 -11.41 5.86 -12.57
CA VAL A 423 -11.98 6.93 -11.72
C VAL A 423 -11.31 8.27 -12.03
N SER A 424 -12.09 9.23 -12.53
CA SER A 424 -11.63 10.56 -12.96
C SER A 424 -11.90 11.68 -11.97
N ASP A 425 -12.86 11.50 -11.06
CA ASP A 425 -13.41 12.60 -10.26
C ASP A 425 -12.73 12.61 -8.90
N ILE A 426 -11.72 13.49 -8.78
CA ILE A 426 -10.91 13.73 -7.58
C ILE A 426 -10.80 15.22 -7.35
#